data_AF-A0A2V3VAM9-F1
#
_entry.id   AF-A0A2V3VAM9-F1
#
_cell.length_a   1.000
_cell.length_b   1.000
_cell.length_c   1.000
_cell.angle_alpha   90.00
_cell.angle_beta   90.00
_cell.angle_gamma   90.00
#
_symmetry.space_group_name_H-M   'P 1'
#
loop_
_entity.id
_entity.type
_entity.pdbx_description
1 polymer ?
#
loop_
_entity_poly.entity_id
_entity_poly.type
_entity_poly.pdbx_seq_one_letter_code
_entity_poly.pdbx_strand_id
1 'polypeptide(L)'
;MAITEKGSAMTDWTEHKPKARAWFESLRDAICAEFTAIEREAGSDASFEYTPWERTEADGSPGGGGVRGLIKGKVFEKAGVNVSTVEGRFSEEFAKSIHGAGDDPRFFATGISLVAHMSNPHVPAVHMNTRFLVTTKAWFGGGADLNPPLPYAQDTDDFHARMQAACDKHNPDYHAKFKAWADDYFYIPHRGVHRGVGGIFYDHLECPDEAAFDANFSFTQDVGRAFLDIFPALVRRRMGQEFSPAEKHQQLVWRGRYAEFNLIHDRGTLFGLKTGGNIDAILMSLPPEAVWE
;
A
#
# COMPACT_ATOMS: atom_id res chain seq x y z
N MET A 1 10.67 45.55 23.39
CA MET A 1 9.51 44.89 22.75
C MET A 1 9.89 43.45 22.51
N ALA A 2 9.41 42.54 23.36
CA ALA A 2 9.57 41.11 23.13
C ALA A 2 8.56 40.71 22.05
N ILE A 3 9.05 40.24 20.91
CA ILE A 3 8.23 39.62 19.87
C ILE A 3 7.91 38.23 20.42
N THR A 4 6.73 38.07 21.01
CA THR A 4 6.17 36.76 21.31
C THR A 4 5.90 36.08 19.97
N GLU A 5 6.70 35.07 19.62
CA GLU A 5 6.34 34.09 18.61
C GLU A 5 4.96 33.54 18.96
N LYS A 6 3.97 33.85 18.13
CA LYS A 6 2.70 33.13 18.16
C LYS A 6 3.05 31.69 17.81
N GLY A 7 3.06 30.81 18.81
CA GLY A 7 3.06 29.37 18.55
C GLY A 7 1.94 29.07 17.57
N SER A 8 2.27 28.55 16.40
CA SER A 8 1.28 28.10 15.42
C SER A 8 0.37 27.11 16.15
N ALA A 9 -0.92 27.44 16.27
CA ALA A 9 -1.88 26.47 16.76
C ALA A 9 -1.81 25.24 15.84
N MET A 10 -1.70 24.04 16.42
CA MET A 10 -1.74 22.82 15.63
C MET A 10 -3.08 22.76 14.90
N THR A 11 -3.03 22.47 13.60
CA THR A 11 -4.22 22.32 12.75
C THR A 11 -5.15 21.25 13.32
N ASP A 12 -6.44 21.55 13.41
CA ASP A 12 -7.44 20.60 13.86
C ASP A 12 -7.84 19.67 12.70
N TRP A 13 -7.44 18.40 12.79
CA TRP A 13 -7.71 17.39 11.75
C TRP A 13 -9.05 16.67 11.90
N THR A 14 -9.93 17.11 12.81
CA THR A 14 -11.21 16.43 13.12
C THR A 14 -12.08 16.19 11.88
N GLU A 15 -12.19 17.16 10.98
CA GLU A 15 -12.96 17.04 9.73
C GLU A 15 -12.22 16.31 8.60
N HIS A 16 -10.90 16.21 8.69
CA HIS A 16 -10.04 15.67 7.63
C HIS A 16 -9.83 14.16 7.74
N LYS A 17 -9.70 13.66 8.97
CA LYS A 17 -9.60 12.23 9.30
C LYS A 17 -10.74 11.38 8.68
N PRO A 18 -12.03 11.72 8.86
CA PRO A 18 -13.13 10.95 8.26
C PRO A 18 -13.17 11.07 6.73
N LYS A 19 -12.77 12.21 6.15
CA LYS A 19 -12.68 12.37 4.68
C LYS A 19 -11.64 11.43 4.07
N ALA A 20 -10.45 11.36 4.67
CA ALA A 20 -9.39 10.46 4.22
C ALA A 20 -9.82 8.99 4.35
N ARG A 21 -10.41 8.62 5.50
CA ARG A 21 -10.97 7.28 5.72
C ARG A 21 -11.99 6.88 4.66
N ALA A 22 -12.98 7.74 4.40
CA ALA A 22 -14.05 7.45 3.45
C ALA A 22 -13.52 7.24 2.02
N TRP A 23 -12.48 8.00 1.62
CA TRP A 23 -11.80 7.77 0.36
C TRP A 23 -11.14 6.38 0.28
N PHE A 24 -10.37 5.99 1.31
CA PHE A 24 -9.69 4.68 1.31
C PHE A 24 -10.68 3.51 1.30
N GLU A 25 -11.78 3.61 2.04
CA GLU A 25 -12.87 2.63 2.03
C GLU A 25 -13.54 2.53 0.65
N SER A 26 -13.83 3.67 0.02
CA SER A 26 -14.42 3.73 -1.33
C SER A 26 -13.47 3.18 -2.40
N LEU A 27 -12.18 3.50 -2.32
CA LEU A 27 -11.17 2.96 -3.23
C LEU A 27 -11.03 1.45 -3.08
N ARG A 28 -11.08 0.92 -1.84
CA ARG A 28 -11.11 -0.52 -1.57
C ARG A 28 -12.29 -1.18 -2.25
N ASP A 29 -13.49 -0.61 -2.11
CA ASP A 29 -14.71 -1.17 -2.72
C ASP A 29 -14.60 -1.21 -4.25
N ALA A 30 -14.09 -0.14 -4.86
CA ALA A 30 -13.89 -0.06 -6.31
C ALA A 30 -12.86 -1.10 -6.82
N ILE A 31 -11.73 -1.25 -6.13
CA ILE A 31 -10.72 -2.26 -6.49
C ILE A 31 -11.27 -3.68 -6.32
N CYS A 32 -11.95 -3.97 -5.20
CA CYS A 32 -12.53 -5.29 -4.96
C CYS A 32 -13.60 -5.66 -6.01
N ALA A 33 -14.42 -4.68 -6.41
CA ALA A 33 -15.40 -4.87 -7.48
C ALA A 33 -14.72 -5.19 -8.81
N GLU A 34 -13.69 -4.44 -9.17
CA GLU A 34 -12.94 -4.63 -10.42
C GLU A 34 -12.21 -5.99 -10.47
N PHE A 35 -11.60 -6.41 -9.36
CA PHE A 35 -10.94 -7.72 -9.26
C PHE A 35 -11.96 -8.86 -9.33
N THR A 36 -13.14 -8.69 -8.73
CA THR A 36 -14.24 -9.66 -8.84
C THR A 36 -14.76 -9.73 -10.29
N ALA A 37 -14.83 -8.60 -10.99
CA ALA A 37 -15.22 -8.57 -12.41
C ALA A 37 -14.23 -9.34 -13.29
N ILE A 38 -12.92 -9.18 -13.06
CA ILE A 38 -11.87 -9.95 -13.74
C ILE A 38 -12.02 -11.47 -13.49
N GLU A 39 -12.35 -11.90 -12.27
CA GLU A 39 -12.64 -13.32 -11.99
C GLU A 39 -13.84 -13.81 -12.81
N ARG A 40 -14.91 -13.02 -12.91
CA ARG A 40 -16.09 -13.36 -13.74
C ARG A 40 -15.74 -13.45 -15.22
N GLU A 41 -14.92 -12.54 -15.74
CA GLU A 41 -14.42 -12.60 -17.13
C GLU A 41 -13.64 -13.90 -17.40
N ALA A 42 -12.94 -14.42 -16.39
CA ALA A 42 -12.22 -15.69 -16.48
C ALA A 42 -13.10 -16.93 -16.20
N GLY A 43 -14.41 -16.75 -15.97
CA GLY A 43 -15.35 -17.84 -15.66
C GLY A 43 -15.23 -18.38 -14.24
N SER A 44 -14.88 -17.54 -13.27
CA SER A 44 -14.74 -17.86 -11.86
C SER A 44 -15.73 -17.07 -11.01
N ASP A 45 -16.40 -17.76 -10.08
CA ASP A 45 -17.34 -17.15 -9.12
C ASP A 45 -16.65 -16.62 -7.85
N ALA A 46 -15.31 -16.62 -7.81
CA ALA A 46 -14.54 -16.09 -6.70
C ALA A 46 -14.92 -14.64 -6.40
N SER A 47 -15.07 -14.33 -5.12
CA SER A 47 -15.49 -13.01 -4.63
C SER A 47 -14.73 -12.68 -3.36
N PHE A 48 -14.67 -11.40 -2.99
CA PHE A 48 -14.03 -10.99 -1.75
C PHE A 48 -14.80 -11.46 -0.51
N GLU A 49 -14.09 -12.09 0.42
CA GLU A 49 -14.53 -12.26 1.80
C GLU A 49 -14.04 -11.06 2.62
N TYR A 50 -14.96 -10.48 3.41
CA TYR A 50 -14.66 -9.35 4.28
C TYR A 50 -14.67 -9.75 5.74
N THR A 51 -13.53 -9.64 6.42
CA THR A 51 -13.39 -9.91 7.84
C THR A 51 -13.13 -8.60 8.60
N PRO A 52 -14.11 -8.05 9.34
CA PRO A 52 -13.87 -6.90 10.21
C PRO A 52 -13.00 -7.30 11.40
N TRP A 53 -12.25 -6.34 11.94
CA TRP A 53 -11.47 -6.51 13.15
C TRP A 53 -11.38 -5.19 13.91
N GLU A 54 -11.21 -5.29 15.22
CA GLU A 54 -11.07 -4.16 16.12
C GLU A 54 -9.74 -4.25 16.86
N ARG A 55 -9.21 -3.09 17.26
CA ARG A 55 -8.01 -2.95 18.08
C ARG A 55 -8.40 -2.41 19.43
N THR A 56 -7.78 -2.93 20.47
CA THR A 56 -7.91 -2.43 21.84
C THR A 56 -6.53 -1.95 22.32
N GLU A 57 -6.49 -0.81 22.99
CA GLU A 57 -5.28 -0.32 23.66
C GLU A 57 -4.96 -1.19 24.89
N ALA A 58 -3.76 -1.05 25.45
CA ALA A 58 -3.33 -1.80 26.64
C ALA A 58 -4.22 -1.54 27.88
N ASP A 59 -4.87 -0.37 27.95
CA ASP A 59 -5.79 0.00 29.02
C ASP A 59 -7.25 -0.46 28.79
N GLY A 60 -7.50 -1.17 27.70
CA GLY A 60 -8.83 -1.67 27.33
C GLY A 60 -9.69 -0.68 26.52
N SER A 61 -9.19 0.52 26.23
CA SER A 61 -9.92 1.49 25.41
C SER A 61 -9.94 1.12 23.91
N PRO A 62 -10.96 1.55 23.13
CA PRO A 62 -10.99 1.31 21.69
C PRO A 62 -9.81 1.99 20.97
N GLY A 63 -9.10 1.26 20.12
CA GLY A 63 -7.96 1.73 19.33
C GLY A 63 -8.23 1.77 17.82
N GLY A 64 -9.50 1.77 17.43
CA GLY A 64 -9.97 1.68 16.04
C GLY A 64 -10.04 0.24 15.51
N GLY A 65 -9.79 0.05 14.22
CA GLY A 65 -9.91 -1.26 13.58
C GLY A 65 -9.79 -1.20 12.07
N GLY A 66 -10.34 -2.19 11.39
CA GLY A 66 -10.33 -2.25 9.93
C GLY A 66 -11.13 -3.40 9.36
N VAL A 67 -11.04 -3.54 8.04
CA VAL A 67 -11.67 -4.64 7.30
C VAL A 67 -10.63 -5.25 6.40
N ARG A 68 -10.43 -6.56 6.55
CA ARG A 68 -9.62 -7.37 5.64
C ARG A 68 -10.50 -7.84 4.50
N GLY A 69 -10.19 -7.44 3.26
CA GLY A 69 -10.75 -8.07 2.06
C GLY A 69 -9.79 -9.14 1.56
N LEU A 70 -10.25 -10.37 1.35
CA LEU A 70 -9.46 -11.46 0.77
C LEU A 70 -10.21 -12.12 -0.39
N ILE A 71 -9.53 -12.32 -1.51
CA ILE A 71 -10.02 -13.16 -2.61
C ILE A 71 -8.98 -14.22 -2.95
N LYS A 72 -9.47 -15.42 -3.24
CA LYS A 72 -8.71 -16.52 -3.83
C LYS A 72 -9.56 -17.08 -4.97
N GLY A 73 -9.01 -17.07 -6.17
CA GLY A 73 -9.74 -17.37 -7.39
C GLY A 73 -8.86 -17.92 -8.49
N LYS A 74 -9.41 -17.91 -9.70
CA LYS A 74 -8.75 -18.44 -10.90
C LYS A 74 -7.66 -17.52 -11.41
N VAL A 75 -7.88 -16.20 -11.37
CA VAL A 75 -6.92 -15.18 -11.83
C VAL A 75 -6.06 -14.70 -10.67
N PHE A 76 -6.68 -14.37 -9.55
CA PHE A 76 -6.02 -13.97 -8.31
C PHE A 76 -5.82 -15.17 -7.41
N GLU A 77 -4.64 -15.79 -7.44
CA GLU A 77 -4.32 -16.93 -6.58
C GLU A 77 -4.49 -16.57 -5.09
N LYS A 78 -4.07 -15.35 -4.75
CA LYS A 78 -4.36 -14.69 -3.47
C LYS A 78 -4.22 -13.19 -3.65
N ALA A 79 -5.29 -12.44 -3.42
CA ALA A 79 -5.20 -10.99 -3.29
C ALA A 79 -5.92 -10.53 -2.04
N GLY A 80 -5.36 -9.54 -1.35
CA GLY A 80 -6.06 -8.87 -0.28
C GLY A 80 -5.99 -7.36 -0.39
N VAL A 81 -7.09 -6.74 0.01
CA VAL A 81 -7.30 -5.30 -0.05
C VAL A 81 -7.86 -4.88 1.30
N ASN A 82 -6.96 -4.35 2.13
CA ASN A 82 -7.24 -4.04 3.52
C ASN A 82 -7.42 -2.55 3.69
N VAL A 83 -8.40 -2.17 4.49
CA VAL A 83 -8.53 -0.80 5.00
C VAL A 83 -8.42 -0.82 6.51
N SER A 84 -7.82 0.21 7.08
CA SER A 84 -7.63 0.34 8.52
C SER A 84 -7.76 1.79 8.93
N THR A 85 -8.39 2.03 10.08
CA THR A 85 -8.41 3.32 10.76
C THR A 85 -8.18 3.06 12.24
N VAL A 86 -7.01 3.46 12.73
CA VAL A 86 -6.57 3.22 14.10
C VAL A 86 -6.14 4.53 14.74
N GLU A 87 -6.35 4.62 16.04
CA GLU A 87 -5.89 5.72 16.88
C GLU A 87 -5.48 5.18 18.24
N GLY A 88 -4.69 5.96 18.98
CA GLY A 88 -4.24 5.55 20.30
C GLY A 88 -2.94 6.23 20.69
N ARG A 89 -2.14 5.54 21.51
CA ARG A 89 -0.85 6.06 21.99
C ARG A 89 0.27 5.06 21.68
N PHE A 90 1.38 5.53 21.13
CA PHE A 90 2.59 4.74 21.04
C PHE A 90 3.21 4.53 22.43
N SER A 91 4.00 3.47 22.61
CA SER A 91 4.88 3.36 23.78
C SER A 91 5.94 4.48 23.73
N GLU A 92 6.43 4.93 24.88
CA GLU A 92 7.38 6.06 24.94
C GLU A 92 8.66 5.82 24.12
N GLU A 93 9.19 4.60 24.16
CA GLU A 93 10.38 4.24 23.37
C GLU A 93 10.08 4.31 21.88
N PHE A 94 8.91 3.82 21.47
CA PHE A 94 8.53 3.76 20.07
C PHE A 94 8.19 5.13 19.50
N ALA A 95 7.51 5.96 20.29
CA ALA A 95 7.14 7.33 19.94
C ALA A 95 8.35 8.16 19.47
N LYS A 96 9.53 7.94 20.06
CA LYS A 96 10.79 8.63 19.69
C LYS A 96 11.26 8.35 18.26
N SER A 97 10.86 7.21 17.70
CA SER A 97 11.16 6.82 16.31
C SER A 97 10.12 7.30 15.30
N ILE A 98 8.97 7.81 15.76
CA ILE A 98 7.86 8.21 14.90
C ILE A 98 7.85 9.73 14.72
N HIS A 99 7.68 10.15 13.48
CA HIS A 99 7.68 11.55 13.11
C HIS A 99 6.57 12.32 13.84
N GLY A 100 6.97 13.30 14.65
CA GLY A 100 6.05 14.12 15.44
C GLY A 100 5.39 13.41 16.64
N ALA A 101 5.87 12.23 17.06
CA ALA A 101 5.33 11.54 18.24
C ALA A 101 6.22 11.61 19.49
N GLY A 102 7.45 12.12 19.39
CA GLY A 102 8.44 12.08 20.49
C GLY A 102 7.97 12.78 21.78
N ASP A 103 7.31 13.94 21.66
CA ASP A 103 6.80 14.72 22.80
C ASP A 103 5.33 14.40 23.13
N ASP A 104 4.57 13.90 22.16
CA ASP A 104 3.18 13.48 22.32
C ASP A 104 2.96 12.15 21.58
N PRO A 105 2.78 11.03 22.30
CA PRO A 105 2.69 9.71 21.69
C PRO A 105 1.34 9.44 21.01
N ARG A 106 0.38 10.38 21.08
CA ARG A 106 -0.93 10.22 20.45
C ARG A 106 -0.80 10.17 18.94
N PHE A 107 -1.54 9.26 18.31
CA PHE A 107 -1.57 9.15 16.86
C PHE A 107 -2.96 8.78 16.34
N PHE A 108 -3.13 9.06 15.06
CA PHE A 108 -4.19 8.54 14.20
C PHE A 108 -3.55 8.08 12.89
N ALA A 109 -4.03 6.96 12.34
CA ALA A 109 -3.65 6.51 11.02
C ALA A 109 -4.84 5.87 10.31
N THR A 110 -5.06 6.25 9.06
CA THR A 110 -6.04 5.60 8.17
C THR A 110 -5.41 5.32 6.82
N GLY A 111 -5.79 4.22 6.17
CA GLY A 111 -5.18 3.84 4.90
C GLY A 111 -5.80 2.61 4.25
N ILE A 112 -5.40 2.40 3.00
CA ILE A 112 -5.62 1.20 2.21
C ILE A 112 -4.27 0.54 1.93
N SER A 113 -4.21 -0.78 2.01
CA SER A 113 -3.05 -1.59 1.63
C SER A 113 -3.50 -2.81 0.83
N LEU A 114 -2.83 -3.07 -0.28
CA LEU A 114 -3.18 -4.14 -1.21
C LEU A 114 -1.93 -4.90 -1.65
N VAL A 115 -2.07 -6.22 -1.73
CA VAL A 115 -1.16 -7.09 -2.47
C VAL A 115 -1.98 -8.08 -3.29
N ALA A 116 -1.61 -8.28 -4.55
CA ALA A 116 -2.20 -9.30 -5.40
C ALA A 116 -1.11 -10.25 -5.96
N HIS A 117 -1.23 -11.53 -5.63
CA HIS A 117 -0.46 -12.63 -6.19
C HIS A 117 -1.29 -13.34 -7.23
N MET A 118 -0.80 -13.36 -8.47
CA MET A 118 -1.55 -13.83 -9.63
C MET A 118 -1.31 -15.32 -9.89
N SER A 119 -2.32 -16.04 -10.35
CA SER A 119 -2.21 -17.47 -10.67
C SER A 119 -1.32 -17.72 -11.89
N ASN A 120 -1.43 -16.85 -12.89
CA ASN A 120 -0.69 -16.92 -14.14
C ASN A 120 0.66 -16.18 -14.02
N PRO A 121 1.81 -16.82 -14.28
CA PRO A 121 3.13 -16.21 -14.17
C PRO A 121 3.37 -15.06 -15.15
N HIS A 122 2.58 -14.94 -16.23
CA HIS A 122 2.65 -13.81 -17.14
C HIS A 122 2.00 -12.53 -16.59
N VAL A 123 1.19 -12.64 -15.54
CA VAL A 123 0.60 -11.47 -14.88
C VAL A 123 1.49 -11.04 -13.71
N PRO A 124 1.94 -9.79 -13.65
CA PRO A 124 2.76 -9.31 -12.54
C PRO A 124 1.99 -9.35 -11.21
N ALA A 125 2.69 -9.70 -10.13
CA ALA A 125 2.20 -9.38 -8.80
C ALA A 125 2.27 -7.85 -8.58
N VAL A 126 1.42 -7.31 -7.72
CA VAL A 126 1.41 -5.87 -7.44
C VAL A 126 1.22 -5.60 -5.97
N HIS A 127 1.78 -4.47 -5.52
CA HIS A 127 1.50 -3.88 -4.23
C HIS A 127 1.06 -2.42 -4.42
N MET A 128 0.12 -1.98 -3.59
CA MET A 128 -0.30 -0.59 -3.50
C MET A 128 -0.63 -0.24 -2.06
N ASN A 129 -0.20 0.93 -1.61
CA ASN A 129 -0.60 1.48 -0.32
C ASN A 129 -0.82 2.99 -0.45
N THR A 130 -1.84 3.50 0.21
CA THR A 130 -1.95 4.95 0.50
C THR A 130 -2.52 5.15 1.89
N ARG A 131 -1.95 6.09 2.62
CA ARG A 131 -2.24 6.32 4.05
C ARG A 131 -2.14 7.78 4.42
N PHE A 132 -2.89 8.15 5.45
CA PHE A 132 -2.85 9.44 6.13
C PHE A 132 -2.55 9.22 7.60
N LEU A 133 -1.54 9.92 8.13
CA LEU A 133 -1.12 9.84 9.53
C LEU A 133 -1.19 11.21 10.19
N VAL A 134 -1.55 11.22 11.47
CA VAL A 134 -1.58 12.41 12.32
C VAL A 134 -0.95 12.07 13.67
N THR A 135 0.07 12.83 14.05
CA THR A 135 0.69 12.94 15.37
C THR A 135 0.63 14.43 15.77
N THR A 136 1.70 15.01 16.34
CA THR A 136 1.86 16.48 16.31
C THR A 136 2.09 17.03 14.90
N LYS A 137 2.31 16.15 13.91
CA LYS A 137 2.42 16.45 12.48
C LYS A 137 1.39 15.66 11.69
N ALA A 138 1.11 16.06 10.46
CA ALA A 138 0.21 15.30 9.58
C ALA A 138 0.84 15.13 8.19
N TRP A 139 0.71 13.95 7.61
CA TRP A 139 1.27 13.68 6.28
C TRP A 139 0.55 12.53 5.57
N PHE A 140 0.66 12.54 4.25
CA PHE A 140 0.33 11.38 3.42
C PHE A 140 1.58 10.58 3.08
N GLY A 141 1.39 9.27 2.91
CA GLY A 141 2.38 8.36 2.36
C GLY A 141 1.70 7.32 1.49
N GLY A 142 2.46 6.67 0.61
CA GLY A 142 1.92 5.66 -0.27
C GLY A 142 2.79 5.33 -1.45
N GLY A 143 2.18 4.70 -2.45
CA GLY A 143 2.83 4.25 -3.65
C GLY A 143 2.17 3.02 -4.24
N ALA A 144 2.67 2.61 -5.40
CA ALA A 144 2.33 1.36 -6.03
C ALA A 144 3.57 0.84 -6.76
N ASP A 145 3.79 -0.46 -6.72
CA ASP A 145 4.95 -1.09 -7.35
C ASP A 145 4.59 -2.45 -7.98
N LEU A 146 5.19 -2.69 -9.16
CA LEU A 146 4.90 -3.83 -10.02
C LEU A 146 6.01 -4.88 -9.91
N ASN A 147 5.63 -6.15 -9.71
CA ASN A 147 6.55 -7.25 -9.40
C ASN A 147 6.34 -8.40 -10.40
N PRO A 148 6.81 -8.26 -11.67
CA PRO A 148 6.71 -9.30 -12.66
C PRO A 148 7.73 -10.43 -12.40
N PRO A 149 7.31 -11.69 -12.24
CA PRO A 149 8.27 -12.81 -12.26
C PRO A 149 8.83 -13.04 -13.67
N LEU A 150 8.07 -12.65 -14.70
CA LEU A 150 8.41 -12.66 -16.12
C LEU A 150 8.20 -11.23 -16.66
N PRO A 151 9.25 -10.41 -16.82
CA PRO A 151 9.09 -9.00 -17.17
C PRO A 151 8.70 -8.81 -18.64
N TYR A 152 7.71 -7.96 -18.88
CA TYR A 152 7.37 -7.41 -20.18
C TYR A 152 7.65 -5.90 -20.18
N ALA A 153 8.45 -5.44 -21.15
CA ALA A 153 8.77 -4.01 -21.28
C ALA A 153 7.50 -3.16 -21.41
N GLN A 154 6.56 -3.59 -22.26
CA GLN A 154 5.28 -2.91 -22.44
C GLN A 154 4.49 -2.73 -21.13
N ASP A 155 4.41 -3.77 -20.29
CA ASP A 155 3.65 -3.69 -19.03
C ASP A 155 4.34 -2.77 -18.02
N THR A 156 5.67 -2.75 -18.05
CA THR A 156 6.49 -1.84 -17.24
C THR A 156 6.29 -0.40 -17.68
N ASP A 157 6.41 -0.14 -18.98
CA ASP A 157 6.28 1.19 -19.57
C ASP A 157 4.87 1.76 -19.34
N ASP A 158 3.83 0.97 -19.57
CA ASP A 158 2.44 1.40 -19.36
C ASP A 158 2.14 1.69 -17.88
N PHE A 159 2.66 0.86 -16.96
CA PHE A 159 2.54 1.08 -15.51
C PHE A 159 3.21 2.38 -15.07
N HIS A 160 4.47 2.57 -15.45
CA HIS A 160 5.24 3.77 -15.11
C HIS A 160 4.64 5.01 -15.76
N ALA A 161 4.21 4.94 -17.03
CA ALA A 161 3.55 6.07 -17.70
C ALA A 161 2.27 6.49 -16.99
N ARG A 162 1.46 5.52 -16.51
CA ARG A 162 0.22 5.86 -15.80
C ARG A 162 0.48 6.47 -14.42
N MET A 163 1.48 5.98 -13.70
CA MET A 163 1.91 6.54 -12.40
C MET A 163 2.53 7.92 -12.57
N GLN A 164 3.36 8.12 -13.61
CA GLN A 164 3.90 9.41 -13.98
C GLN A 164 2.79 10.42 -14.28
N ALA A 165 1.80 10.07 -15.09
CA ALA A 165 0.68 10.96 -15.39
C ALA A 165 -0.10 11.38 -14.13
N ALA A 166 -0.17 10.53 -13.11
CA ALA A 166 -0.75 10.89 -11.82
C ALA A 166 0.12 11.89 -11.05
N CYS A 167 1.45 11.72 -11.06
CA CYS A 167 2.40 12.66 -10.47
C CYS A 167 2.40 14.02 -11.17
N ASP A 168 2.51 14.03 -12.49
CA ASP A 168 2.71 15.23 -13.32
C ASP A 168 1.52 16.20 -13.24
N LYS A 169 0.32 15.70 -12.91
CA LYS A 169 -0.87 16.53 -12.65
C LYS A 169 -0.74 17.42 -11.41
N HIS A 170 0.09 17.03 -10.44
CA HIS A 170 0.24 17.71 -9.15
C HIS A 170 1.57 18.45 -9.04
N ASN A 171 2.66 17.81 -9.47
CA ASN A 171 3.99 18.42 -9.47
C ASN A 171 4.92 17.67 -10.44
N PRO A 172 5.59 18.37 -11.39
CA PRO A 172 6.46 17.73 -12.38
C PRO A 172 7.67 17.00 -11.79
N ASP A 173 8.09 17.32 -10.57
CA ASP A 173 9.23 16.69 -9.91
C ASP A 173 8.85 15.41 -9.15
N TYR A 174 7.55 15.16 -8.94
CA TYR A 174 7.08 14.04 -8.12
C TYR A 174 7.45 12.69 -8.71
N HIS A 175 7.27 12.50 -10.01
CA HIS A 175 7.56 11.20 -10.62
C HIS A 175 9.04 10.84 -10.47
N ALA A 176 9.95 11.75 -10.85
CA ALA A 176 11.39 11.52 -10.74
C ALA A 176 11.81 11.19 -9.31
N LYS A 177 11.30 11.94 -8.33
CA LYS A 177 11.58 11.73 -6.90
C LYS A 177 11.04 10.39 -6.39
N PHE A 178 9.76 10.11 -6.63
CA PHE A 178 9.09 8.95 -6.03
C PHE A 178 9.44 7.64 -6.73
N LYS A 179 9.80 7.68 -8.02
CA LYS A 179 10.36 6.53 -8.73
C LYS A 179 11.71 6.14 -8.17
N ALA A 180 12.64 7.10 -8.03
CA ALA A 180 13.95 6.84 -7.44
C ALA A 180 13.82 6.26 -6.02
N TRP A 181 12.89 6.80 -5.21
CA TRP A 181 12.65 6.28 -3.87
C TRP A 181 12.06 4.86 -3.89
N ALA A 182 11.19 4.52 -4.85
CA ALA A 182 10.69 3.16 -5.01
C ALA A 182 11.83 2.18 -5.32
N ASP A 183 12.75 2.55 -6.21
CA ASP A 183 13.90 1.71 -6.56
C ASP A 183 14.77 1.42 -5.32
N ASP A 184 15.07 2.46 -4.53
CA ASP A 184 15.86 2.33 -3.30
C ASP A 184 15.15 1.50 -2.24
N TYR A 185 13.85 1.74 -2.04
CA TYR A 185 13.08 1.08 -0.99
C TYR A 185 12.85 -0.40 -1.27
N PHE A 186 12.57 -0.78 -2.52
CA PHE A 186 12.25 -2.16 -2.90
C PHE A 186 13.48 -2.96 -3.37
N TYR A 187 14.68 -2.55 -3.00
CA TYR A 187 15.91 -3.31 -3.21
C TYR A 187 16.06 -4.42 -2.16
N ILE A 188 16.59 -5.58 -2.56
CA ILE A 188 16.87 -6.73 -1.69
C ILE A 188 18.40 -6.85 -1.54
N PRO A 189 19.01 -6.24 -0.50
CA PRO A 189 20.46 -6.10 -0.43
C PRO A 189 21.21 -7.43 -0.44
N HIS A 190 20.68 -8.45 0.25
CA HIS A 190 21.31 -9.76 0.34
C HIS A 190 21.17 -10.61 -0.94
N ARG A 191 20.33 -10.18 -1.90
CA ARG A 191 20.19 -10.83 -3.22
C ARG A 191 20.76 -9.99 -4.36
N GLY A 192 21.08 -8.71 -4.13
CA GLY A 192 21.60 -7.82 -5.16
C GLY A 192 20.59 -7.48 -6.26
N VAL A 193 19.29 -7.58 -5.99
CA VAL A 193 18.20 -7.39 -6.97
C VAL A 193 17.05 -6.57 -6.38
N HIS A 194 16.28 -5.90 -7.23
CA HIS A 194 15.01 -5.30 -6.82
C HIS A 194 13.91 -6.37 -6.74
N ARG A 195 12.91 -6.14 -5.87
CA ARG A 195 11.72 -6.99 -5.70
C ARG A 195 10.89 -7.09 -6.99
N GLY A 196 10.94 -6.05 -7.82
CA GLY A 196 10.18 -5.91 -9.05
C GLY A 196 10.77 -4.82 -9.97
N VAL A 197 9.93 -4.24 -10.82
CA VAL A 197 10.28 -3.14 -11.73
C VAL A 197 9.96 -1.76 -11.14
N GLY A 198 9.71 -1.70 -9.83
CA GLY A 198 9.43 -0.46 -9.11
C GLY A 198 8.06 0.14 -9.45
N GLY A 199 8.00 1.45 -9.39
CA GLY A 199 6.77 2.23 -9.53
C GLY A 199 6.99 3.60 -8.89
N ILE A 200 6.12 4.00 -7.97
CA ILE A 200 6.33 5.19 -7.13
C ILE A 200 6.23 4.83 -5.65
N PHE A 201 7.05 5.49 -4.83
CA PHE A 201 6.99 5.40 -3.37
C PHE A 201 7.19 6.80 -2.78
N TYR A 202 6.32 7.17 -1.85
CA TYR A 202 6.39 8.43 -1.13
C TYR A 202 6.01 8.24 0.33
N ASP A 203 6.66 9.01 1.19
CA ASP A 203 6.31 9.20 2.59
C ASP A 203 6.63 10.64 2.97
N HIS A 204 6.15 11.10 4.12
CA HIS A 204 6.36 12.48 4.58
C HIS A 204 5.91 13.53 3.55
N LEU A 205 4.78 13.30 2.88
CA LEU A 205 4.12 14.35 2.11
C LEU A 205 3.34 15.24 3.11
N GLU A 206 4.09 16.15 3.74
CA GLU A 206 3.67 16.92 4.91
C GLU A 206 2.48 17.84 4.63
N CYS A 207 1.56 17.92 5.59
CA CYS A 207 0.38 18.77 5.62
C CYS A 207 0.50 19.78 6.77
N PRO A 208 1.27 20.88 6.61
CA PRO A 208 1.39 21.91 7.64
C PRO A 208 0.08 22.68 7.90
N ASP A 209 -0.82 22.72 6.93
CA ASP A 209 -2.12 23.39 6.98
C ASP A 209 -3.18 22.64 6.14
N GLU A 210 -4.42 23.12 6.18
CA GLU A 210 -5.55 22.52 5.45
C GLU A 210 -5.36 22.57 3.92
N ALA A 211 -4.73 23.62 3.40
CA ALA A 211 -4.49 23.75 1.96
C ALA A 211 -3.50 22.70 1.46
N ALA A 212 -2.44 22.43 2.22
CA ALA A 212 -1.50 21.35 1.94
C ALA A 212 -2.16 19.97 2.07
N PHE A 213 -3.07 19.79 3.04
CA PHE A 213 -3.89 18.58 3.11
C PHE A 213 -4.70 18.38 1.82
N ASP A 214 -5.43 19.40 1.36
CA ASP A 214 -6.29 19.27 0.17
C ASP A 214 -5.47 18.91 -1.08
N ALA A 215 -4.31 19.54 -1.25
CA ALA A 215 -3.39 19.24 -2.36
C ALA A 215 -2.85 17.80 -2.28
N ASN A 216 -2.32 17.40 -1.12
CA ASN A 216 -1.72 16.07 -0.93
C ASN A 216 -2.76 14.95 -0.93
N PHE A 217 -3.96 15.24 -0.46
CA PHE A 217 -5.10 14.33 -0.54
C PHE A 217 -5.51 14.14 -1.99
N SER A 218 -5.65 15.22 -2.77
CA SER A 218 -5.96 15.14 -4.21
C SER A 218 -4.93 14.29 -4.98
N PHE A 219 -3.64 14.48 -4.71
CA PHE A 219 -2.56 13.65 -5.26
C PHE A 219 -2.71 12.17 -4.87
N THR A 220 -2.90 11.90 -3.58
CA THR A 220 -3.11 10.53 -3.06
C THR A 220 -4.32 9.85 -3.71
N GLN A 221 -5.40 10.59 -3.94
CA GLN A 221 -6.57 10.07 -4.63
C GLN A 221 -6.27 9.74 -6.10
N ASP A 222 -5.51 10.59 -6.80
CA ASP A 222 -5.11 10.35 -8.19
C ASP A 222 -4.16 9.15 -8.33
N VAL A 223 -3.27 8.91 -7.35
CA VAL A 223 -2.46 7.67 -7.30
C VAL A 223 -3.35 6.43 -7.18
N GLY A 224 -4.35 6.45 -6.30
CA GLY A 224 -5.31 5.35 -6.16
C GLY A 224 -6.12 5.08 -7.42
N ARG A 225 -6.60 6.14 -8.09
CA ARG A 225 -7.29 6.04 -9.39
C ARG A 225 -6.37 5.54 -10.49
N ALA A 226 -5.10 5.96 -10.50
CA ALA A 226 -4.11 5.51 -11.47
C ALA A 226 -3.85 4.01 -11.35
N PHE A 227 -3.71 3.50 -10.12
CA PHE A 227 -3.60 2.07 -9.86
C PHE A 227 -4.83 1.29 -10.37
N LEU A 228 -6.04 1.75 -10.02
CA LEU A 228 -7.30 1.10 -10.41
C LEU A 228 -7.51 1.11 -11.94
N ASP A 229 -6.93 2.08 -12.64
CA ASP A 229 -6.96 2.14 -14.09
C ASP A 229 -5.97 1.14 -14.73
N ILE A 230 -4.69 1.19 -14.35
CA ILE A 230 -3.65 0.44 -15.07
C ILE A 230 -3.55 -1.03 -14.69
N PHE A 231 -3.64 -1.38 -13.41
CA PHE A 231 -3.37 -2.75 -12.99
C PHE A 231 -4.39 -3.74 -13.57
N PRO A 232 -5.71 -3.48 -13.52
CA PRO A 232 -6.72 -4.32 -14.19
C PRO A 232 -6.47 -4.51 -15.69
N ALA A 233 -5.99 -3.47 -16.39
CA ALA A 233 -5.65 -3.57 -17.81
C ALA A 233 -4.48 -4.53 -18.07
N LEU A 234 -3.44 -4.48 -17.21
CA LEU A 234 -2.31 -5.41 -17.28
C LEU A 234 -2.74 -6.85 -16.97
N VAL A 235 -3.63 -7.05 -15.98
CA VAL A 235 -4.17 -8.38 -15.65
C VAL A 235 -4.91 -8.97 -16.85
N ARG A 236 -5.85 -8.24 -17.44
CA ARG A 236 -6.63 -8.72 -18.58
C ARG A 236 -5.77 -9.07 -19.80
N ARG A 237 -4.70 -8.30 -20.03
CA ARG A 237 -3.74 -8.53 -21.13
C ARG A 237 -3.04 -9.89 -21.03
N ARG A 238 -2.79 -10.37 -19.81
CA ARG A 238 -1.91 -11.51 -19.55
C ARG A 238 -2.62 -12.74 -18.98
N MET A 239 -3.78 -12.58 -18.33
CA MET A 239 -4.41 -13.65 -17.54
C MET A 239 -4.77 -14.91 -18.33
N GLY A 240 -5.03 -14.79 -19.64
CA GLY A 240 -5.39 -15.90 -20.53
C GLY A 240 -4.21 -16.58 -21.23
N GLN A 241 -2.96 -16.18 -20.98
CA GLN A 241 -1.79 -16.76 -21.66
C GLN A 241 -1.49 -18.16 -21.12
N GLU A 242 -1.17 -19.10 -22.00
CA GLU A 242 -0.64 -20.40 -21.60
C GLU A 242 0.76 -20.24 -21.01
N PHE A 243 1.09 -21.04 -20.00
CA PHE A 243 2.41 -21.03 -19.36
C PHE A 243 2.92 -22.45 -19.13
N SER A 244 4.23 -22.61 -19.18
CA SER A 244 4.95 -23.84 -18.93
C SER A 244 5.20 -24.08 -17.42
N PRO A 245 5.50 -25.32 -17.01
CA PRO A 245 5.94 -25.60 -15.64
C PRO A 245 7.18 -24.79 -15.23
N ALA A 246 8.08 -24.50 -16.17
CA ALA A 246 9.28 -23.69 -15.91
C ALA A 246 8.94 -22.23 -15.58
N GLU A 247 7.98 -21.65 -16.30
CA GLU A 247 7.48 -20.29 -16.03
C GLU A 247 6.75 -20.20 -14.70
N LYS A 248 5.94 -21.22 -14.35
CA LYS A 248 5.33 -21.30 -13.01
C LYS A 248 6.39 -21.42 -11.92
N HIS A 249 7.40 -22.25 -12.12
CA HIS A 249 8.51 -22.39 -11.19
C HIS A 249 9.27 -21.07 -11.00
N GLN A 250 9.56 -20.34 -12.08
CA GLN A 250 10.16 -19.01 -12.01
C GLN A 250 9.32 -18.03 -11.18
N GLN A 251 7.99 -18.09 -11.30
CA GLN A 251 7.10 -17.31 -10.43
C GLN A 251 7.23 -17.69 -8.96
N LEU A 252 7.31 -18.98 -8.62
CA LEU A 252 7.45 -19.44 -7.24
C LEU A 252 8.78 -19.01 -6.61
N VAL A 253 9.89 -19.06 -7.38
CA VAL A 253 11.20 -18.54 -6.94
C VAL A 253 11.12 -17.03 -6.71
N TRP A 254 10.46 -16.28 -7.60
CA TRP A 254 10.28 -14.84 -7.42
C TRP A 254 9.40 -14.49 -6.22
N ARG A 255 8.36 -15.28 -5.95
CA ARG A 255 7.55 -15.20 -4.73
C ARG A 255 8.38 -15.44 -3.46
N GLY A 256 9.40 -16.30 -3.51
CA GLY A 256 10.39 -16.46 -2.44
C GLY A 256 11.12 -15.16 -2.12
N ARG A 257 11.59 -14.45 -3.16
CA ARG A 257 12.22 -13.12 -3.03
C ARG A 257 11.26 -12.08 -2.46
N TYR A 258 9.99 -12.11 -2.89
CA TYR A 258 8.95 -11.23 -2.36
C TYR A 258 8.74 -11.46 -0.85
N ALA A 259 8.68 -12.73 -0.43
CA ALA A 259 8.58 -13.09 0.99
C ALA A 259 9.83 -12.66 1.79
N GLU A 260 11.04 -12.86 1.25
CA GLU A 260 12.28 -12.38 1.87
C GLU A 260 12.26 -10.86 2.10
N PHE A 261 11.84 -10.08 1.10
CA PHE A 261 11.73 -8.63 1.26
C PHE A 261 10.74 -8.26 2.38
N ASN A 262 9.53 -8.82 2.34
CA ASN A 262 8.48 -8.46 3.30
C ASN A 262 8.85 -8.85 4.74
N LEU A 263 9.53 -9.98 4.94
CA LEU A 263 9.88 -10.46 6.28
C LEU A 263 11.14 -9.82 6.86
N ILE A 264 12.06 -9.34 6.02
CA ILE A 264 13.39 -8.87 6.46
C ILE A 264 13.53 -7.34 6.35
N HIS A 265 12.95 -6.73 5.30
CA HIS A 265 13.25 -5.35 4.92
C HIS A 265 12.02 -4.42 4.98
N ASP A 266 10.82 -4.95 4.77
CA ASP A 266 9.62 -4.10 4.74
C ASP A 266 9.32 -3.51 6.12
N ARG A 267 9.45 -2.18 6.22
CA ARG A 267 9.24 -1.43 7.46
C ARG A 267 7.82 -1.59 7.97
N GLY A 268 6.82 -1.61 7.07
CA GLY A 268 5.41 -1.75 7.44
C GLY A 268 5.09 -3.09 8.10
N THR A 269 5.59 -4.19 7.51
CA THR A 269 5.43 -5.54 8.03
C THR A 269 6.13 -5.70 9.39
N LEU A 270 7.40 -5.31 9.48
CA LEU A 270 8.16 -5.39 10.74
C LEU A 270 7.53 -4.53 11.86
N PHE A 271 7.05 -3.34 11.51
CA PHE A 271 6.32 -2.46 12.42
C PHE A 271 5.08 -3.18 12.96
N GLY A 272 4.20 -3.65 12.08
CA GLY A 272 2.93 -4.26 12.48
C GLY A 272 3.12 -5.51 13.35
N LEU A 273 4.12 -6.34 13.04
CA LEU A 273 4.44 -7.53 13.84
C LEU A 273 4.97 -7.18 15.24
N LYS A 274 5.77 -6.11 15.37
CA LYS A 274 6.33 -5.69 16.66
C LYS A 274 5.33 -4.94 17.53
N THR A 275 4.33 -4.29 16.94
CA THR A 275 3.34 -3.46 17.66
C THR A 275 2.03 -4.19 17.97
N GLY A 276 1.97 -5.51 17.79
CA GLY A 276 0.76 -6.30 18.05
C GLY A 276 -0.40 -5.99 17.09
N GLY A 277 -0.09 -5.61 15.86
CA GLY A 277 -1.11 -5.43 14.81
C GLY A 277 -1.80 -6.76 14.46
N ASN A 278 -2.88 -6.67 13.67
CA ASN A 278 -3.58 -7.87 13.21
C ASN A 278 -2.67 -8.71 12.31
N ILE A 279 -2.16 -9.82 12.85
CA ILE A 279 -1.14 -10.67 12.22
C ILE A 279 -1.60 -11.19 10.86
N ASP A 280 -2.85 -11.64 10.75
CA ASP A 280 -3.38 -12.15 9.49
C ASP A 280 -3.54 -11.04 8.44
N ALA A 281 -3.86 -9.81 8.85
CA ALA A 281 -3.93 -8.67 7.95
C ALA A 281 -2.53 -8.25 7.46
N ILE A 282 -1.51 -8.36 8.30
CA ILE A 282 -0.11 -8.05 7.98
C ILE A 282 0.47 -9.11 7.03
N LEU A 283 0.34 -10.38 7.39
CA LEU A 283 0.88 -11.51 6.61
C LEU A 283 0.01 -11.88 5.40
N MET A 284 -1.12 -11.19 5.20
CA MET A 284 -1.89 -11.27 3.95
C MET A 284 -0.98 -11.03 2.74
N SER A 285 0.00 -10.14 2.86
CA SER A 285 0.96 -9.79 1.80
C SER A 285 1.81 -10.97 1.31
N LEU A 286 1.97 -12.04 2.10
CA LEU A 286 2.76 -13.19 1.69
C LEU A 286 2.06 -14.00 0.59
N PRO A 287 2.81 -14.51 -0.39
CA PRO A 287 2.25 -15.39 -1.43
C PRO A 287 1.68 -16.68 -0.83
N PRO A 288 0.73 -17.34 -1.52
CA PRO A 288 0.17 -18.62 -1.07
C PRO A 288 1.19 -19.77 -1.16
N GLU A 289 2.14 -19.68 -2.09
CA GLU A 289 3.21 -20.65 -2.30
C GLU A 289 4.49 -19.94 -2.79
N ALA A 290 5.64 -20.34 -2.27
CA ALA A 290 6.97 -19.86 -2.66
C ALA A 290 7.99 -21.00 -2.49
N VAL A 291 9.08 -20.96 -3.27
CA VAL A 291 10.17 -21.94 -3.18
C VAL A 291 11.52 -21.24 -3.03
N TRP A 292 12.48 -21.95 -2.42
CA TRP A 292 13.86 -21.54 -2.25
C TRP A 292 14.78 -22.64 -2.77
N GLU A 293 15.76 -22.24 -3.58
CA GLU A 293 16.82 -23.09 -4.12
C GLU A 293 18.19 -22.51 -3.79
#